data_AF-A0A529NV20-F1
#
_entry.id   AF-A0A529NV20-F1
#
_cell.length_a   1.000
_cell.length_b   1.000
_cell.length_c   1.000
_cell.angle_alpha   90.00
_cell.angle_beta   90.00
_cell.angle_gamma   90.00
#
_symmetry.space_group_name_H-M   'P 1'
#
loop_
_entity.id
_entity.type
_entity.pdbx_description
1 polymer ?
#
loop_
_entity_poly.entity_id
_entity_poly.type
_entity_poly.pdbx_seq_one_letter_code
_entity_poly.pdbx_strand_id
1 'polypeptide(L)'
;MYLLTEPMPEVEEFNKSTGREMIGVLDFKGEIYTRQERNGILLGTYEKACKPWSPVNTPWDFGHELLQPDIDRIAPSLEIGFKHFPGIEKAGIKQIINGPFTFALDGNPLVGPVQGLTNFWCACAVMAGFSQGGGVGLALSNWMVHGDPGFDVWGMDVARFGEWASLRYTNAKVRENYSRRFSIRFPNEELPAARPAQTTPLYDTMLANNAVMGDSWGLETPLWFAPKGT
;
A
#
# COMPACT_ATOMS: atom_id res chain seq x y z
N MET A 1 -0.15 5.77 -9.74
CA MET A 1 0.47 6.20 -11.02
C MET A 1 1.60 7.17 -10.73
N TYR A 2 2.52 7.37 -11.67
CA TYR A 2 3.51 8.45 -11.58
C TYR A 2 3.77 9.11 -12.94
N LEU A 3 4.22 10.35 -12.89
CA LEU A 3 4.63 11.17 -14.03
C LEU A 3 6.15 11.26 -14.07
N LEU A 4 6.69 11.34 -15.27
CA LEU A 4 8.07 11.74 -15.53
C LEU A 4 8.03 13.08 -16.25
N THR A 5 8.76 14.07 -15.75
CA THR A 5 8.90 15.35 -16.44
C THR A 5 9.89 15.26 -17.59
N GLU A 6 9.82 16.24 -18.48
CA GLU A 6 10.94 16.63 -19.35
C GLU A 6 12.12 17.16 -18.51
N PRO A 7 13.33 17.31 -19.10
CA PRO A 7 14.46 17.96 -18.42
C PRO A 7 14.08 19.34 -17.87
N MET A 8 14.46 19.60 -16.62
CA MET A 8 14.18 20.84 -15.91
C MET A 8 15.48 21.63 -15.73
N PRO A 9 15.55 22.91 -16.16
CA PRO A 9 16.75 23.73 -16.01
C PRO A 9 17.27 23.81 -14.58
N GLU A 10 16.37 23.85 -13.59
CA GLU A 10 16.71 23.91 -12.17
C GLU A 10 17.41 22.63 -11.69
N VAL A 11 17.00 21.46 -12.20
CA VAL A 11 17.62 20.17 -11.88
C VAL A 11 18.99 20.07 -12.54
N GLU A 12 19.12 20.49 -13.80
CA GLU A 12 20.42 20.50 -14.48
C GLU A 12 21.43 21.43 -13.80
N GLU A 13 21.00 22.62 -13.40
CA GLU A 13 21.84 23.58 -12.70
C GLU A 13 22.26 23.04 -11.33
N PHE A 14 21.34 22.40 -10.59
CA PHE A 14 21.67 21.73 -9.33
C PHE A 14 22.73 20.63 -9.54
N ASN A 15 22.54 19.76 -10.53
CA ASN A 15 23.49 18.68 -10.83
C ASN A 15 24.87 19.24 -11.20
N LYS A 16 24.93 20.29 -12.03
CA LYS A 16 26.19 20.91 -12.47
C LYS A 16 26.92 21.62 -11.34
N SER A 17 26.20 22.39 -10.52
CA SER A 17 26.79 23.19 -9.45
C SER A 17 27.21 22.36 -8.24
N THR A 18 26.51 21.26 -7.95
CA THR A 18 26.78 20.42 -6.77
C THR A 18 27.50 19.12 -7.08
N GLY A 19 27.46 18.65 -8.32
CA GLY A 19 27.93 17.31 -8.71
C GLY A 19 27.10 16.17 -8.12
N ARG A 20 25.85 16.43 -7.67
CA ARG A 20 24.98 15.48 -6.97
C ARG A 20 23.59 15.45 -7.57
N GLU A 21 22.90 14.33 -7.35
CA GLU A 21 21.48 14.16 -7.64
C GLU A 21 20.63 14.85 -6.54
N MET A 22 19.50 15.44 -6.92
CA MET A 22 18.52 15.93 -5.96
C MET A 22 17.96 14.78 -5.12
N ILE A 23 17.78 15.05 -3.83
CA ILE A 23 17.20 14.07 -2.91
C ILE A 23 15.73 13.81 -3.26
N GLY A 24 15.30 12.56 -3.09
CA GLY A 24 13.89 12.23 -3.13
C GLY A 24 13.14 12.86 -1.96
N VAL A 25 11.89 13.26 -2.19
CA VAL A 25 11.02 13.86 -1.18
C VAL A 25 9.78 13.00 -1.00
N LEU A 26 9.37 12.82 0.26
CA LEU A 26 8.07 12.27 0.60
C LEU A 26 7.24 13.38 1.24
N ASP A 27 6.13 13.74 0.60
CA ASP A 27 5.15 14.65 1.15
C ASP A 27 3.94 13.86 1.65
N PHE A 28 3.92 13.64 2.97
CA PHE A 28 2.85 12.89 3.63
C PHE A 28 1.48 13.55 3.47
N LYS A 29 1.41 14.88 3.46
CA LYS A 29 0.14 15.61 3.40
C LYS A 29 -0.48 15.55 2.01
N GLY A 30 0.34 15.66 0.97
CA GLY A 30 -0.10 15.55 -0.42
C GLY A 30 -0.22 14.12 -0.94
N GLU A 31 0.19 13.11 -0.16
CA GLU A 31 0.32 11.72 -0.58
C GLU A 31 1.28 11.51 -1.77
N ILE A 32 2.33 12.32 -1.83
CA ILE A 32 3.24 12.44 -2.97
C ILE A 32 4.64 11.93 -2.61
N TYR A 33 5.29 11.32 -3.60
CA TYR A 33 6.71 11.05 -3.57
C TYR A 33 7.37 11.59 -4.83
N THR A 34 8.59 12.10 -4.69
CA THR A 34 9.41 12.55 -5.80
C THR A 34 10.80 11.95 -5.72
N ARG A 35 11.42 11.81 -6.89
CA ARG A 35 12.86 11.58 -7.02
C ARG A 35 13.33 12.19 -8.32
N GLN A 36 14.61 12.49 -8.42
CA GLN A 36 15.18 12.84 -9.70
C GLN A 36 15.12 11.65 -10.67
N GLU A 37 14.86 11.96 -11.93
CA GLU A 37 14.90 11.03 -13.06
C GLU A 37 15.69 11.72 -14.17
N ARG A 38 16.96 11.34 -14.32
CA ARG A 38 17.92 12.01 -15.21
C ARG A 38 18.01 13.51 -14.90
N ASN A 39 17.62 14.38 -15.83
CA ASN A 39 17.62 15.83 -15.67
C ASN A 39 16.22 16.38 -15.32
N GLY A 40 15.26 15.52 -15.01
CA GLY A 40 13.90 15.90 -14.60
C GLY A 40 13.51 15.23 -13.29
N ILE A 41 12.21 15.16 -13.04
CA ILE A 41 11.63 14.63 -11.82
C ILE A 41 10.60 13.55 -12.13
N LEU A 42 10.62 12.49 -11.34
CA LEU A 42 9.48 11.60 -11.17
C LEU A 42 8.60 12.16 -10.06
N LEU A 43 7.31 12.34 -10.33
CA LEU A 43 6.30 12.65 -9.31
C LEU A 43 5.25 11.53 -9.31
N GLY A 44 5.17 10.82 -8.20
CA GLY A 44 4.13 9.82 -7.98
C GLY A 44 3.21 10.22 -6.84
N THR A 45 1.98 9.70 -6.88
CA THR A 45 0.96 9.98 -5.87
C THR A 45 0.18 8.71 -5.54
N TYR A 46 -0.28 8.63 -4.28
CA TYR A 46 -1.29 7.67 -3.85
C TYR A 46 -2.64 8.40 -3.78
N GLU A 47 -3.46 8.24 -4.81
CA GLU A 47 -4.77 8.87 -4.89
C GLU A 47 -5.83 8.15 -4.03
N LYS A 48 -6.80 8.90 -3.51
CA LYS A 48 -7.94 8.30 -2.77
C LYS A 48 -8.84 7.46 -3.68
N ALA A 49 -8.95 7.83 -4.94
CA ALA A 49 -9.77 7.17 -5.95
C ALA A 49 -9.09 5.91 -6.55
N CYS A 50 -8.54 5.05 -5.71
CA CYS A 50 -7.86 3.83 -6.15
C CYS A 50 -8.81 2.88 -6.90
N LYS A 51 -8.29 2.24 -7.95
CA LYS A 51 -9.05 1.34 -8.82
C LYS A 51 -8.39 -0.05 -8.86
N PRO A 52 -9.04 -1.09 -8.29
CA PRO A 52 -8.58 -2.46 -8.46
C PRO A 52 -8.53 -2.83 -9.94
N TRP A 53 -7.46 -3.51 -10.34
CA TRP A 53 -7.32 -4.07 -11.67
C TRP A 53 -7.17 -5.58 -11.55
N SER A 54 -7.86 -6.32 -12.43
CA SER A 54 -7.76 -7.78 -12.50
C SER A 54 -7.92 -8.50 -11.13
N PRO A 55 -9.00 -8.23 -10.37
CA PRO A 55 -9.14 -8.76 -9.00
C PRO A 55 -9.35 -10.28 -8.92
N VAL A 56 -9.63 -10.95 -10.05
CA VAL A 56 -9.91 -12.40 -10.10
C VAL A 56 -8.90 -13.13 -10.98
N ASN A 57 -8.69 -12.66 -12.20
CA ASN A 57 -7.80 -13.33 -13.16
C ASN A 57 -7.05 -12.30 -14.00
N THR A 58 -5.72 -12.47 -14.06
CA THR A 58 -4.82 -11.68 -14.89
C THR A 58 -4.61 -12.36 -16.23
N PRO A 59 -4.70 -11.64 -17.37
CA PRO A 59 -4.36 -12.19 -18.67
C PRO A 59 -2.94 -12.74 -18.70
N TRP A 60 -2.75 -13.93 -19.28
CA TRP A 60 -1.45 -14.61 -19.32
C TRP A 60 -0.41 -13.91 -20.20
N ASP A 61 -0.86 -13.06 -21.12
CA ASP A 61 -0.05 -12.24 -22.01
C ASP A 61 0.37 -10.90 -21.39
N PHE A 62 -0.19 -10.53 -20.22
CA PHE A 62 0.20 -9.31 -19.50
C PHE A 62 1.54 -9.50 -18.78
N GLY A 63 2.65 -9.08 -19.41
CA GLY A 63 4.00 -9.21 -18.83
C GLY A 63 4.87 -7.94 -18.92
N HIS A 64 4.91 -7.31 -20.09
CA HIS A 64 5.67 -6.07 -20.33
C HIS A 64 4.76 -4.88 -20.68
N GLU A 65 3.48 -4.99 -20.35
CA GLU A 65 2.46 -4.00 -20.64
C GLU A 65 2.23 -3.05 -19.45
N LEU A 66 1.72 -1.86 -19.76
CA LEU A 66 1.21 -0.92 -18.77
C LEU A 66 -0.28 -0.71 -19.01
N LEU A 67 -1.00 -0.34 -17.96
CA LEU A 67 -2.39 0.09 -18.09
C LEU A 67 -2.44 1.44 -18.79
N GLN A 68 -3.57 1.73 -19.44
CA GLN A 68 -3.80 3.06 -19.98
C GLN A 68 -3.80 4.09 -18.83
N PRO A 69 -3.06 5.21 -18.96
CA PRO A 69 -3.10 6.28 -17.97
C PRO A 69 -4.50 6.83 -17.78
N ASP A 70 -4.90 7.03 -16.53
CA ASP A 70 -6.20 7.60 -16.14
C ASP A 70 -5.94 8.92 -15.40
N ILE A 71 -5.61 9.96 -16.17
CA ILE A 71 -5.09 11.23 -15.65
C ILE A 71 -6.16 11.93 -14.81
N ASP A 72 -7.40 11.95 -15.27
CA ASP A 72 -8.52 12.62 -14.60
C ASP A 72 -8.69 12.11 -13.16
N ARG A 73 -8.46 10.80 -12.94
CA ARG A 73 -8.54 10.18 -11.62
C ARG A 73 -7.46 10.65 -10.64
N ILE A 74 -6.28 11.04 -11.13
CA ILE A 74 -5.18 11.53 -10.28
C ILE A 74 -5.01 13.05 -10.34
N ALA A 75 -5.72 13.75 -11.23
CA ALA A 75 -5.59 15.19 -11.41
C ALA A 75 -5.73 15.98 -10.09
N PRO A 76 -6.68 15.68 -9.18
CA PRO A 76 -6.77 16.37 -7.90
C PRO A 76 -5.50 16.22 -7.03
N SER A 77 -4.87 15.05 -7.06
CA SER A 77 -3.62 14.80 -6.33
C SER A 77 -2.43 15.50 -7.01
N LEU A 78 -2.41 15.56 -8.33
CA LEU A 78 -1.39 16.29 -9.09
C LEU A 78 -1.48 17.80 -8.84
N GLU A 79 -2.68 18.38 -8.76
CA GLU A 79 -2.86 19.80 -8.42
C GLU A 79 -2.25 20.15 -7.05
N ILE A 80 -2.34 19.25 -6.07
CA ILE A 80 -1.67 19.42 -4.77
C ILE A 80 -0.15 19.37 -4.96
N GLY A 81 0.34 18.41 -5.74
CA GLY A 81 1.77 18.28 -6.01
C GLY A 81 2.36 19.47 -6.74
N PHE A 82 1.67 20.03 -7.72
CA PHE A 82 2.11 21.24 -8.42
C PHE A 82 2.16 22.46 -7.51
N LYS A 83 1.19 22.61 -6.59
CA LYS A 83 1.21 23.66 -5.56
C LYS A 83 2.39 23.51 -4.60
N HIS A 84 2.72 22.28 -4.19
CA HIS A 84 3.81 22.01 -3.26
C HIS A 84 5.19 22.04 -3.92
N PHE A 85 5.28 21.71 -5.21
CA PHE A 85 6.51 21.67 -6.00
C PHE A 85 6.39 22.53 -7.27
N PRO A 86 6.43 23.87 -7.17
CA PRO A 86 6.17 24.76 -8.30
C PRO A 86 7.14 24.64 -9.49
N GLY A 87 8.34 24.09 -9.28
CA GLY A 87 9.26 23.78 -10.38
C GLY A 87 8.70 22.70 -11.31
N ILE A 88 7.98 21.72 -10.75
CA ILE A 88 7.39 20.60 -11.51
C ILE A 88 6.15 21.08 -12.28
N GLU A 89 5.37 22.01 -11.71
CA GLU A 89 4.18 22.60 -12.37
C GLU A 89 4.49 23.20 -13.74
N LYS A 90 5.69 23.77 -13.90
CA LYS A 90 6.13 24.43 -15.14
C LYS A 90 6.77 23.48 -16.15
N ALA A 91 7.07 22.24 -15.74
CA ALA A 91 7.75 21.28 -16.58
C ALA A 91 6.77 20.55 -17.51
N GLY A 92 7.22 20.24 -18.72
CA GLY A 92 6.48 19.34 -19.61
C GLY A 92 6.39 17.93 -19.02
N ILE A 93 5.28 17.23 -19.28
CA ILE A 93 5.14 15.80 -18.92
C ILE A 93 5.68 14.97 -20.07
N LYS A 94 6.77 14.25 -19.82
CA LYS A 94 7.39 13.35 -20.79
C LYS A 94 6.60 12.05 -20.93
N GLN A 95 6.19 11.47 -19.80
CA GLN A 95 5.52 10.16 -19.78
C GLN A 95 4.70 9.99 -18.50
N ILE A 96 3.63 9.20 -18.61
CA ILE A 96 2.81 8.77 -17.47
C ILE A 96 2.88 7.24 -17.39
N ILE A 97 3.17 6.73 -16.21
CA ILE A 97 3.25 5.29 -15.95
C ILE A 97 2.08 4.87 -15.07
N ASN A 98 1.29 3.93 -15.60
CA ASN A 98 0.22 3.26 -14.90
C ASN A 98 0.49 1.74 -14.86
N GLY A 99 1.33 1.33 -13.90
CA GLY A 99 1.61 -0.09 -13.66
C GLY A 99 0.70 -0.64 -12.56
N PRO A 100 0.15 -1.87 -12.72
CA PRO A 100 -0.48 -2.57 -11.63
C PRO A 100 0.60 -3.10 -10.68
N PHE A 101 0.27 -3.17 -9.39
CA PHE A 101 1.12 -3.77 -8.37
C PHE A 101 0.24 -4.35 -7.26
N THR A 102 0.81 -5.21 -6.44
CA THR A 102 0.04 -6.08 -5.53
C THR A 102 0.07 -5.56 -4.10
N PHE A 103 -1.04 -5.75 -3.38
CA PHE A 103 -1.20 -5.45 -1.96
C PHE A 103 -1.85 -6.63 -1.26
N ALA A 104 -1.40 -6.94 -0.05
CA ALA A 104 -2.22 -7.70 0.89
C ALA A 104 -3.22 -6.75 1.56
N LEU A 105 -4.20 -7.33 2.25
CA LEU A 105 -5.28 -6.60 2.89
C LEU A 105 -4.84 -5.61 3.98
N ASP A 106 -3.67 -5.79 4.59
CA ASP A 106 -3.04 -4.85 5.52
C ASP A 106 -1.88 -4.03 4.91
N GLY A 107 -1.61 -4.24 3.62
CA GLY A 107 -0.51 -3.60 2.90
C GLY A 107 0.89 -4.21 3.10
N ASN A 108 1.03 -5.23 3.95
CA ASN A 108 2.31 -5.93 4.16
C ASN A 108 2.49 -7.11 3.20
N PRO A 109 3.74 -7.54 2.94
CA PRO A 109 4.02 -8.78 2.21
C PRO A 109 3.30 -10.03 2.76
N LEU A 110 3.16 -11.05 1.92
CA LEU A 110 2.74 -12.40 2.29
C LEU A 110 3.95 -13.32 2.14
N VAL A 111 4.52 -13.76 3.26
CA VAL A 111 5.81 -14.46 3.33
C VAL A 111 5.68 -15.68 4.23
N GLY A 112 6.20 -16.83 3.81
CA GLY A 112 6.33 -18.01 4.68
C GLY A 112 5.63 -19.26 4.14
N PRO A 113 5.62 -20.35 4.93
CA PRO A 113 5.03 -21.62 4.55
C PRO A 113 3.50 -21.52 4.51
N VAL A 114 2.87 -22.10 3.49
CA VAL A 114 1.41 -22.10 3.38
C VAL A 114 0.81 -23.24 4.18
N GLN A 115 -0.10 -22.91 5.09
CA GLN A 115 -0.77 -23.87 5.96
C GLN A 115 -1.49 -24.96 5.16
N GLY A 116 -1.35 -26.22 5.60
CA GLY A 116 -1.98 -27.38 4.97
C GLY A 116 -1.26 -27.92 3.73
N LEU A 117 -0.21 -27.27 3.25
CA LEU A 117 0.59 -27.70 2.10
C LEU A 117 2.02 -28.04 2.52
N THR A 118 2.55 -29.14 2.01
CA THR A 118 3.94 -29.55 2.28
C THR A 118 4.87 -28.90 1.27
N ASN A 119 5.95 -28.27 1.74
CA ASN A 119 6.99 -27.63 0.90
C ASN A 119 6.45 -26.56 -0.07
N PHE A 120 5.36 -25.88 0.30
CA PHE A 120 4.78 -24.79 -0.48
C PHE A 120 4.94 -23.46 0.27
N TRP A 121 5.52 -22.48 -0.39
CA TRP A 121 5.95 -21.22 0.22
C TRP A 121 5.37 -20.02 -0.53
N CYS A 122 5.11 -18.94 0.20
CA CYS A 122 4.61 -17.69 -0.34
C CYS A 122 5.68 -16.58 -0.22
N ALA A 123 5.77 -15.76 -1.26
CA ALA A 123 6.58 -14.54 -1.33
C ALA A 123 5.82 -13.50 -2.18
N CYS A 124 4.57 -13.26 -1.82
CA CYS A 124 3.62 -12.49 -2.64
C CYS A 124 3.31 -11.13 -2.02
N ALA A 125 2.61 -10.28 -2.77
CA ALA A 125 2.14 -8.98 -2.30
C ALA A 125 3.25 -8.06 -1.74
N VAL A 126 4.48 -8.20 -2.25
CA VAL A 126 5.62 -7.36 -1.86
C VAL A 126 5.51 -6.01 -2.57
N MET A 127 4.67 -5.14 -2.03
CA MET A 127 4.33 -3.85 -2.66
C MET A 127 5.57 -2.97 -2.88
N ALA A 128 6.43 -2.82 -1.86
CA ALA A 128 7.70 -2.10 -2.00
C ALA A 128 8.84 -3.06 -2.41
N GLY A 129 8.59 -3.85 -3.47
CA GLY A 129 9.46 -4.96 -3.89
C GLY A 129 10.95 -4.60 -4.04
N PHE A 130 11.26 -3.42 -4.58
CA PHE A 130 12.64 -2.97 -4.73
C PHE A 130 13.37 -2.73 -3.40
N SER A 131 12.68 -2.22 -2.37
CA SER A 131 13.30 -1.96 -1.07
C SER A 131 13.18 -3.14 -0.10
N GLN A 132 12.14 -3.95 -0.22
CA GLN A 132 11.86 -5.06 0.69
C GLN A 132 12.38 -6.42 0.19
N GLY A 133 12.57 -6.58 -1.13
CA GLY A 133 12.84 -7.88 -1.76
C GLY A 133 14.07 -8.60 -1.20
N GLY A 134 15.15 -7.87 -0.90
CA GLY A 134 16.35 -8.46 -0.30
C GLY A 134 16.08 -9.04 1.11
N GLY A 135 15.33 -8.31 1.94
CA GLY A 135 14.96 -8.77 3.28
C GLY A 135 13.98 -9.94 3.26
N VAL A 136 12.99 -9.91 2.37
CA VAL A 136 12.05 -11.02 2.15
C VAL A 136 12.79 -12.28 1.69
N GLY A 137 13.73 -12.14 0.76
CA GLY A 137 14.56 -13.25 0.28
C GLY A 137 15.38 -13.88 1.40
N LEU A 138 16.03 -13.06 2.24
CA LEU A 138 16.80 -13.53 3.39
C LEU A 138 15.95 -14.27 4.42
N ALA A 139 14.77 -13.71 4.76
CA ALA A 139 13.83 -14.35 5.68
C ALA A 139 13.44 -15.74 5.20
N LEU A 140 13.04 -15.85 3.93
CA LEU A 140 12.62 -17.12 3.34
C LEU A 140 13.75 -18.14 3.23
N SER A 141 14.95 -17.71 2.82
CA SER A 141 16.08 -18.63 2.71
C SER A 141 16.46 -19.20 4.08
N ASN A 142 16.49 -18.36 5.13
CA ASN A 142 16.74 -18.82 6.49
C ASN A 142 15.66 -19.81 6.93
N TRP A 143 14.39 -19.45 6.69
CA TRP A 143 13.26 -20.27 7.13
C TRP A 143 13.25 -21.65 6.45
N MET A 144 13.52 -21.70 5.15
CA MET A 144 13.59 -22.95 4.40
C MET A 144 14.74 -23.85 4.87
N VAL A 145 15.91 -23.29 5.22
CA VAL A 145 17.11 -24.06 5.57
C VAL A 145 17.13 -24.46 7.05
N HIS A 146 16.69 -23.56 7.93
CA HIS A 146 16.86 -23.69 9.38
C HIS A 146 15.55 -23.91 10.14
N GLY A 147 14.39 -23.81 9.47
CA GLY A 147 13.08 -23.88 10.11
C GLY A 147 12.68 -22.59 10.84
N ASP A 148 13.51 -21.53 10.77
CA ASP A 148 13.30 -20.24 11.42
C ASP A 148 13.78 -19.08 10.52
N PRO A 149 13.04 -17.98 10.38
CA PRO A 149 13.41 -16.85 9.52
C PRO A 149 14.61 -16.03 10.03
N GLY A 150 15.01 -16.19 11.30
CA GLY A 150 16.11 -15.49 11.96
C GLY A 150 15.72 -14.16 12.61
N PHE A 151 14.47 -13.73 12.47
CA PHE A 151 13.89 -12.52 13.07
C PHE A 151 12.37 -12.60 13.08
N ASP A 152 11.70 -11.74 13.85
CA ASP A 152 10.23 -11.71 13.88
C ASP A 152 9.67 -11.23 12.53
N VAL A 153 8.91 -12.09 11.88
CA VAL A 153 8.23 -11.85 10.59
C VAL A 153 6.72 -11.92 10.71
N TRP A 154 6.15 -11.93 11.93
CA TRP A 154 4.70 -12.13 12.13
C TRP A 154 3.84 -11.18 11.29
N GLY A 155 4.22 -9.90 11.20
CA GLY A 155 3.50 -8.90 10.38
C GLY A 155 3.53 -9.15 8.87
N MET A 156 4.37 -10.08 8.40
CA MET A 156 4.50 -10.51 7.01
C MET A 156 4.12 -11.97 6.80
N ASP A 157 3.94 -12.75 7.86
CA ASP A 157 3.62 -14.17 7.79
C ASP A 157 2.31 -14.38 7.01
N VAL A 158 2.32 -15.27 6.02
CA VAL A 158 1.13 -15.64 5.25
C VAL A 158 0.05 -16.29 6.14
N ALA A 159 0.44 -16.94 7.23
CA ALA A 159 -0.46 -17.54 8.21
C ALA A 159 -1.17 -16.49 9.09
N ARG A 160 -0.84 -15.19 8.98
CA ARG A 160 -1.53 -14.10 9.68
C ARG A 160 -2.96 -13.84 9.16
N PHE A 161 -3.39 -14.57 8.15
CA PHE A 161 -4.76 -14.50 7.63
C PHE A 161 -5.41 -15.87 7.67
N GLY A 162 -6.74 -15.89 7.72
CA GLY A 162 -7.55 -17.11 7.68
C GLY A 162 -8.66 -17.04 6.65
N GLU A 163 -9.60 -17.99 6.72
CA GLU A 163 -10.72 -18.11 5.77
C GLU A 163 -11.62 -16.85 5.71
N TRP A 164 -11.58 -16.01 6.73
CA TRP A 164 -12.29 -14.72 6.79
C TRP A 164 -11.80 -13.71 5.74
N ALA A 165 -10.55 -13.84 5.27
CA ALA A 165 -9.90 -12.96 4.30
C ALA A 165 -10.40 -13.17 2.85
N SER A 166 -11.73 -13.21 2.68
CA SER A 166 -12.39 -13.39 1.39
C SER A 166 -12.00 -12.33 0.36
N LEU A 167 -12.26 -12.59 -0.93
CA LEU A 167 -12.01 -11.62 -2.01
C LEU A 167 -12.71 -10.28 -1.76
N ARG A 168 -13.95 -10.30 -1.26
CA ARG A 168 -14.71 -9.08 -0.94
C ARG A 168 -14.04 -8.28 0.19
N TYR A 169 -13.63 -8.96 1.26
CA TYR A 169 -12.96 -8.34 2.39
C TYR A 169 -11.61 -7.75 1.94
N THR A 170 -10.79 -8.56 1.27
CA THR A 170 -9.48 -8.15 0.74
C THR A 170 -9.60 -6.95 -0.20
N ASN A 171 -10.56 -6.94 -1.13
CA ASN A 171 -10.75 -5.82 -2.05
C ASN A 171 -11.05 -4.51 -1.31
N ALA A 172 -11.94 -4.54 -0.32
CA ALA A 172 -12.31 -3.36 0.45
C ALA A 172 -11.13 -2.84 1.30
N LYS A 173 -10.40 -3.72 2.00
CA LYS A 173 -9.25 -3.34 2.83
C LYS A 173 -8.03 -2.88 2.04
N VAL A 174 -7.75 -3.48 0.89
CA VAL A 174 -6.66 -3.03 0.01
C VAL A 174 -6.91 -1.59 -0.45
N ARG A 175 -8.16 -1.26 -0.82
CA ARG A 175 -8.53 0.10 -1.24
C ARG A 175 -8.39 1.10 -0.10
N GLU A 176 -8.84 0.72 1.09
CA GLU A 176 -8.65 1.52 2.31
C GLU A 176 -7.16 1.75 2.60
N ASN A 177 -6.32 0.71 2.57
CA ASN A 177 -4.89 0.83 2.82
C ASN A 177 -4.17 1.66 1.75
N TYR A 178 -4.47 1.46 0.47
CA TYR A 178 -3.88 2.25 -0.62
C TYR A 178 -4.20 3.73 -0.43
N SER A 179 -5.48 4.05 -0.19
CA SER A 179 -5.94 5.43 0.01
C SER A 179 -5.41 6.06 1.30
N ARG A 180 -4.67 5.35 2.12
CA ARG A 180 -4.10 5.83 3.38
C ARG A 180 -2.59 5.67 3.44
N ARG A 181 -1.92 5.45 2.29
CA ARG A 181 -0.53 5.01 2.25
C ARG A 181 0.43 5.89 3.04
N PHE A 182 0.24 7.21 2.99
CA PHE A 182 1.04 8.19 3.71
C PHE A 182 0.28 8.85 4.86
N SER A 183 -0.89 8.32 5.22
CA SER A 183 -1.63 8.77 6.40
C SER A 183 -0.89 8.35 7.68
N ILE A 184 -0.91 9.22 8.67
CA ILE A 184 -0.40 8.90 10.01
C ILE A 184 -1.38 7.90 10.65
N ARG A 185 -0.86 6.72 10.99
CA ARG A 185 -1.60 5.71 11.75
C ARG A 185 -1.44 5.98 13.24
N PHE A 186 -2.56 6.11 13.94
CA PHE A 186 -2.56 6.32 15.38
C PHE A 186 -2.60 4.98 16.13
N PRO A 187 -2.04 4.90 17.34
CA PRO A 187 -2.24 3.74 18.21
C PRO A 187 -3.72 3.47 18.41
N ASN A 188 -4.12 2.20 18.32
CA ASN A 188 -5.52 1.75 18.47
C ASN A 188 -6.48 2.32 17.40
N GLU A 189 -5.96 2.76 16.24
CA GLU A 189 -6.82 3.17 15.13
C GLU A 189 -7.55 1.96 14.52
N GLU A 190 -8.88 2.03 14.55
CA GLU A 190 -9.76 1.07 13.92
C GLU A 190 -10.17 1.56 12.53
N LEU A 191 -10.02 0.68 11.53
CA LEU A 191 -10.33 1.01 10.14
C LEU A 191 -11.66 0.37 9.71
N PRO A 192 -12.64 1.14 9.20
CA PRO A 192 -14.02 0.68 9.02
C PRO A 192 -14.28 -0.18 7.79
N ALA A 193 -13.42 -0.18 6.76
CA ALA A 193 -13.72 -0.93 5.54
C ALA A 193 -13.85 -2.43 5.83
N ALA A 194 -14.80 -3.06 5.13
CA ALA A 194 -15.16 -4.48 5.26
C ALA A 194 -15.79 -4.90 6.60
N ARG A 195 -16.08 -3.97 7.52
CA ARG A 195 -16.67 -4.27 8.82
C ARG A 195 -18.18 -3.97 8.89
N PRO A 196 -18.95 -4.75 9.69
CA PRO A 196 -18.53 -5.97 10.36
C PRO A 196 -18.36 -7.13 9.37
N ALA A 197 -17.34 -7.97 9.58
CA ALA A 197 -17.08 -9.15 8.75
C ALA A 197 -17.63 -10.43 9.39
N GLN A 198 -17.18 -10.73 10.62
CA GLN A 198 -17.73 -11.79 11.46
C GLN A 198 -18.18 -11.21 12.80
N THR A 199 -19.26 -11.76 13.35
CA THR A 199 -19.82 -11.34 14.64
C THR A 199 -20.15 -12.56 15.50
N THR A 200 -20.17 -12.36 16.81
CA THR A 200 -20.70 -13.36 17.75
C THR A 200 -22.21 -13.16 17.95
N PRO A 201 -22.95 -14.16 18.46
CA PRO A 201 -24.37 -13.98 18.81
C PRO A 201 -24.66 -12.86 19.81
N LEU A 202 -23.65 -12.41 20.56
CA LEU A 202 -23.77 -11.32 21.53
C LEU A 202 -23.49 -9.94 20.93
N TYR A 203 -23.10 -9.85 19.64
CA TYR A 203 -22.71 -8.59 19.01
C TYR A 203 -23.75 -7.48 19.18
N ASP A 204 -25.01 -7.73 18.82
CA ASP A 204 -26.08 -6.73 18.94
C ASP A 204 -26.37 -6.39 20.41
N THR A 205 -26.23 -7.36 21.32
CA THR A 205 -26.38 -7.13 22.76
C THR A 205 -25.25 -6.23 23.30
N MET A 206 -24.02 -6.46 22.86
CA MET A 206 -22.86 -5.66 23.24
C MET A 206 -22.99 -4.24 22.70
N LEU A 207 -23.40 -4.07 21.44
CA LEU A 207 -23.68 -2.75 20.85
C LEU A 207 -24.80 -2.02 21.61
N ALA A 208 -25.88 -2.71 21.97
CA ALA A 208 -26.96 -2.13 22.78
C ALA A 208 -26.51 -1.70 24.19
N ASN A 209 -25.37 -2.20 24.67
CA ASN A 209 -24.72 -1.78 25.91
C ASN A 209 -23.55 -0.81 25.68
N ASN A 210 -23.49 -0.16 24.51
CA ASN A 210 -22.49 0.82 24.09
C ASN A 210 -21.09 0.24 23.87
N ALA A 211 -20.97 -1.00 23.40
CA ALA A 211 -19.66 -1.52 22.99
C ALA A 211 -19.06 -0.70 21.83
N VAL A 212 -17.81 -0.30 21.98
CA VAL A 212 -16.97 0.21 20.90
C VAL A 212 -16.19 -0.96 20.35
N MET A 213 -16.54 -1.36 19.13
CA MET A 213 -16.04 -2.59 18.51
C MET A 213 -14.72 -2.36 17.77
N GLY A 214 -13.83 -3.34 17.85
CA GLY A 214 -12.60 -3.46 17.08
C GLY A 214 -12.56 -4.76 16.27
N ASP A 215 -11.65 -4.82 15.31
CA ASP A 215 -11.44 -6.01 14.48
C ASP A 215 -10.27 -6.85 15.03
N SER A 216 -10.58 -8.06 15.50
CA SER A 216 -9.58 -9.05 15.87
C SER A 216 -9.70 -10.25 14.94
N TRP A 217 -8.78 -10.35 13.98
CA TRP A 217 -8.73 -11.47 13.02
C TRP A 217 -10.04 -11.69 12.23
N GLY A 218 -10.68 -10.59 11.79
CA GLY A 218 -11.94 -10.62 11.06
C GLY A 218 -13.19 -10.72 11.96
N LEU A 219 -13.02 -10.87 13.27
CA LEU A 219 -14.10 -10.93 14.26
C LEU A 219 -14.26 -9.60 14.98
N GLU A 220 -15.50 -9.11 15.02
CA GLU A 220 -15.86 -7.96 15.85
C GLU A 220 -15.76 -8.30 17.34
N THR A 221 -14.86 -7.59 18.03
CA THR A 221 -14.60 -7.75 19.47
C THR A 221 -14.79 -6.41 20.19
N PRO A 222 -15.49 -6.37 21.35
CA PRO A 222 -15.64 -5.13 22.10
C PRO A 222 -14.27 -4.70 22.67
N LEU A 223 -13.77 -3.54 22.25
CA LEU A 223 -12.54 -2.96 22.80
C LEU A 223 -12.79 -2.38 24.19
N TRP A 224 -13.93 -1.70 24.35
CA TRP A 224 -14.42 -1.11 25.59
C TRP A 224 -15.92 -0.81 25.47
N PHE A 225 -16.56 -0.46 26.59
CA PHE A 225 -17.97 -0.05 26.62
C PHE A 225 -18.07 1.41 27.03
N ALA A 226 -18.74 2.22 26.21
CA ALA A 226 -18.87 3.64 26.43
C ALA A 226 -19.92 3.97 27.50
N PRO A 227 -19.75 5.09 28.24
CA PRO A 227 -20.78 5.56 29.17
C PRO A 227 -22.12 5.78 28.46
N LYS A 228 -23.23 5.61 29.20
CA LYS A 228 -24.57 5.87 28.66
C LYS A 228 -24.68 7.32 28.17
N GLY A 229 -25.22 7.50 26.96
CA GLY A 229 -25.47 8.83 26.38
C GLY A 229 -24.29 9.44 25.62
N THR A 230 -23.29 8.63 25.28
CA THR A 230 -22.24 8.97 24.30
C THR A 230 -22.52 8.33 22.95
#